data_AF-A0A2G2CAI9-F1
#
_entry.id   AF-A0A2G2CAI9-F1
#
_cell.length_a   1.000
_cell.length_b   1.000
_cell.length_c   1.000
_cell.angle_alpha   90.00
_cell.angle_beta   90.00
_cell.angle_gamma   90.00
#
_symmetry.space_group_name_H-M   'P 1'
#
loop_
_entity.id
_entity.type
_entity.pdbx_description
1 polymer ?
#
loop_
_entity_poly.entity_id
_entity_poly.type
_entity_poly.pdbx_seq_one_letter_code
_entity_poly.pdbx_strand_id
1 'polypeptide(L)'
;MRRKGGRFVGGGIAAVTAILLIGAGLLLWALPDANAFNAQVERIFVENDDLTTQAEIKLLEILAQSGSAFSETLSSYRIVIIVLLVFATAMLIAALVFLIMLVSYNQRMAQIERVGIQVNSLLISREENTVYLNNLGFKLTAAAMETMSVLAEARMDDDVLSGSEIEGMISGKIAADCDEAAGATRIKRLRDTLGNQIVSELLVKNIARRGYMLAIDKDVIKVI
;
A
#
# COMPACT_ATOMS: atom_id res chain seq x y z
N MET A 1 -12.49 5.46 -8.98
CA MET A 1 -12.48 5.18 -7.52
C MET A 1 -11.37 5.87 -6.71
N ARG A 2 -10.23 6.29 -7.28
CA ARG A 2 -9.08 6.90 -6.54
C ARG A 2 -9.37 8.15 -5.68
N ARG A 3 -10.30 9.03 -6.07
CA ARG A 3 -10.60 10.29 -5.32
C ARG A 3 -11.48 10.11 -4.07
N LYS A 4 -12.27 9.04 -3.98
CA LYS A 4 -13.19 8.81 -2.84
C LYS A 4 -12.47 8.18 -1.64
N GLY A 5 -11.47 7.32 -1.87
CA GLY A 5 -10.70 6.67 -0.80
C GLY A 5 -9.89 7.65 0.06
N GLY A 6 -9.17 8.59 -0.55
CA GLY A 6 -8.36 9.57 0.20
C GLY A 6 -9.18 10.51 1.09
N ARG A 7 -10.39 10.89 0.67
CA ARG A 7 -11.28 11.75 1.46
C ARG A 7 -11.91 11.01 2.64
N PHE A 8 -12.23 9.72 2.48
CA PHE A 8 -12.72 8.88 3.57
C PHE A 8 -11.66 8.68 4.66
N VAL A 9 -10.41 8.45 4.24
CA VAL A 9 -9.27 8.34 5.14
C VAL A 9 -8.99 9.65 5.87
N GLY A 10 -8.98 10.79 5.17
CA GLY A 10 -8.83 12.10 5.80
C GLY A 10 -9.95 12.44 6.80
N GLY A 11 -11.20 12.08 6.48
CA GLY A 11 -12.33 12.23 7.40
C GLY A 11 -12.20 11.35 8.64
N GLY A 12 -11.72 10.11 8.49
CA GLY A 12 -11.45 9.21 9.60
C GLY A 12 -10.39 9.74 10.56
N ILE A 13 -9.28 10.30 10.03
CA ILE A 13 -8.23 10.94 10.85
C ILE A 13 -8.83 12.12 11.63
N ALA A 14 -9.54 13.01 10.95
CA ALA A 14 -10.13 14.18 11.59
C ALA A 14 -11.09 13.78 12.72
N ALA A 15 -11.91 12.74 12.52
CA ALA A 15 -12.82 12.23 13.54
C ALA A 15 -12.09 11.63 14.74
N VAL A 16 -11.10 10.76 14.53
CA VAL A 16 -10.33 10.14 15.63
C VAL A 16 -9.54 11.19 16.41
N THR A 17 -8.88 12.13 15.71
CA THR A 17 -8.18 13.24 16.35
C THR A 17 -9.13 14.13 17.15
N ALA A 18 -10.32 14.43 16.62
CA ALA A 18 -11.33 15.22 17.34
C ALA A 18 -11.81 14.51 18.61
N ILE A 19 -12.12 13.20 18.54
CA ILE A 19 -12.53 12.41 19.70
C ILE A 19 -11.44 12.39 20.77
N LEU A 20 -10.18 12.24 20.37
CA LEU A 20 -9.04 12.26 21.29
C LEU A 20 -8.86 13.62 21.97
N LEU A 21 -8.96 14.72 21.22
CA LEU A 21 -8.85 16.06 21.78
C LEU A 21 -10.01 16.38 22.74
N ILE A 22 -11.23 15.93 22.41
CA ILE A 22 -12.39 16.07 23.29
C ILE A 22 -12.18 15.25 24.56
N GLY A 23 -11.74 14.00 24.44
CA GLY A 23 -11.45 13.13 25.60
C GLY A 23 -10.37 13.72 26.51
N ALA A 24 -9.28 14.23 25.92
CA ALA A 24 -8.22 14.92 26.65
C ALA A 24 -8.75 16.16 27.38
N GLY A 25 -9.55 16.98 26.71
CA GLY A 25 -10.16 18.18 27.30
C GLY A 25 -11.12 17.86 28.44
N LEU A 26 -11.98 16.86 28.29
CA LEU A 26 -12.90 16.40 29.33
C LEU A 26 -12.15 15.86 30.55
N LEU A 27 -11.06 15.12 30.32
CA LEU A 27 -10.24 14.58 31.40
C LEU A 27 -9.52 15.69 32.17
N LEU A 28 -8.96 16.68 31.47
CA LEU A 28 -8.36 17.87 32.08
C LEU A 28 -9.36 18.66 32.93
N TRP A 29 -10.61 18.77 32.46
CA TRP A 29 -11.68 19.43 33.20
C TRP A 29 -12.13 18.65 34.44
N ALA A 30 -12.09 17.31 34.38
CA ALA A 30 -12.47 16.45 35.49
C ALA A 30 -11.40 16.35 36.60
N LEU A 31 -10.15 16.77 36.35
CA LEU A 31 -9.07 16.71 37.34
C LEU A 31 -9.26 17.80 38.42
N PRO A 32 -9.49 17.45 39.70
CA PRO A 32 -9.68 18.42 40.78
C PRO A 32 -8.42 19.28 40.99
N ASP A 33 -8.66 20.51 41.43
CA ASP A 33 -7.57 21.43 41.77
C ASP A 33 -6.77 20.90 42.97
N ALA A 34 -5.45 21.05 42.92
CA ALA A 34 -4.57 20.61 43.99
C ALA A 34 -4.89 21.32 45.32
N ASN A 35 -5.37 22.56 45.25
CA ASN A 35 -5.73 23.39 46.40
C ASN A 35 -7.18 23.18 46.89
N ALA A 36 -7.96 22.31 46.24
CA ALA A 36 -9.37 22.08 46.62
C ALA A 36 -9.51 21.58 48.07
N PHE A 37 -8.56 20.78 48.55
CA PHE A 37 -8.53 20.31 49.94
C PHE A 37 -8.32 21.46 50.93
N ASN A 38 -7.28 22.28 50.74
CA ASN A 38 -6.98 23.41 51.63
C ASN A 38 -8.10 24.45 51.63
N ALA A 39 -8.69 24.74 50.46
CA ALA A 39 -9.82 25.66 50.35
C ALA A 39 -11.06 25.16 51.11
N GLN A 40 -11.31 23.84 51.10
CA GLN A 40 -12.40 23.25 51.86
C GLN A 40 -12.14 23.28 53.37
N VAL A 41 -10.90 23.03 53.81
CA VAL A 41 -10.49 23.12 55.22
C VAL A 41 -10.61 24.57 55.72
N GLU A 42 -10.09 25.55 54.97
CA GLU A 42 -10.20 26.97 55.29
C GLU A 42 -11.67 27.39 55.43
N ARG A 43 -12.52 26.98 54.49
CA ARG A 43 -13.96 27.27 54.53
C ARG A 43 -14.63 26.70 55.77
N ILE A 44 -14.37 25.44 56.11
CA ILE A 44 -14.96 24.79 57.30
C ILE A 44 -14.53 25.52 58.58
N PHE A 45 -13.30 26.01 58.66
CA PHE A 45 -12.83 26.73 59.84
C PHE A 45 -13.39 28.15 59.94
N VAL A 46 -13.48 28.89 58.83
CA VAL A 46 -14.08 30.25 58.83
C VAL A 46 -15.58 30.20 59.13
N GLU A 47 -16.27 29.13 58.73
CA GLU A 47 -17.71 28.96 58.98
C GLU A 47 -18.03 28.46 60.41
N ASN A 48 -17.05 27.99 61.20
CA ASN A 48 -17.27 27.48 62.56
C ASN A 48 -16.55 28.33 63.63
N ASP A 49 -17.30 29.19 64.32
CA ASP A 49 -16.80 30.11 65.37
C ASP A 49 -16.26 29.41 66.64
N ASP A 50 -16.53 28.11 66.83
CA ASP A 50 -16.17 27.35 68.04
C ASP A 50 -14.73 26.77 68.00
N LEU A 51 -14.01 26.94 66.88
CA LEU A 51 -12.67 26.35 66.64
C LEU A 51 -11.52 27.33 66.92
N THR A 52 -11.59 28.09 68.01
CA THR A 52 -10.63 29.17 68.33
C THR A 52 -9.64 28.81 69.45
N THR A 53 -9.71 27.58 70.00
CA THR A 53 -8.81 27.17 71.07
C THR A 53 -7.41 26.79 70.56
N GLN A 54 -6.39 26.92 71.40
CA GLN A 54 -4.99 26.70 71.02
C GLN A 54 -4.70 25.28 70.48
N ALA A 55 -5.46 24.28 70.94
CA ALA A 55 -5.34 22.90 70.45
C ALA A 55 -5.88 22.75 69.03
N GLU A 56 -7.00 23.41 68.70
CA GLU A 56 -7.61 23.41 67.36
C GLU A 56 -6.75 24.18 66.37
N ILE A 57 -6.14 25.29 66.78
CA ILE A 57 -5.19 26.06 65.95
C ILE A 57 -3.96 25.22 65.59
N LYS A 58 -3.41 24.44 66.53
CA LYS A 58 -2.32 23.50 66.23
C LYS A 58 -2.75 22.37 65.30
N LEU A 59 -3.99 21.90 65.42
CA LEU A 59 -4.54 20.87 64.54
C LEU A 59 -4.71 21.42 63.12
N LEU A 60 -5.17 22.66 62.97
CA LEU A 60 -5.20 23.39 61.70
C LEU A 60 -3.81 23.52 61.09
N GLU A 61 -2.79 23.89 61.86
CA GLU A 61 -1.41 24.01 61.36
C GLU A 61 -0.89 22.68 60.79
N ILE A 62 -1.15 21.57 61.49
CA ILE A 62 -0.78 20.22 61.04
C ILE A 62 -1.58 19.83 59.79
N LEU A 63 -2.89 20.13 59.74
CA LEU A 63 -3.75 19.86 58.58
C LEU A 63 -3.34 20.69 57.37
N ALA A 64 -2.95 21.95 57.56
CA ALA A 64 -2.50 22.84 56.51
C ALA A 64 -1.15 22.38 55.95
N GLN A 65 -0.20 21.99 56.81
CA GLN A 65 1.10 21.43 56.38
C GLN A 65 0.93 20.07 55.66
N SER A 66 0.08 19.20 56.19
CA SER A 66 -0.22 17.91 55.56
C SER A 66 -1.00 18.08 54.24
N GLY A 67 -1.92 19.04 54.21
CA GLY A 67 -2.71 19.42 53.04
C GLY A 67 -1.88 20.06 51.95
N SER A 68 -0.90 20.92 52.28
CA SER A 68 0.03 21.48 51.31
C SER A 68 0.94 20.41 50.70
N ALA A 69 1.45 19.48 51.52
CA ALA A 69 2.25 18.36 51.01
C ALA A 69 1.44 17.42 50.10
N PHE A 70 0.18 17.17 50.46
CA PHE A 70 -0.75 16.39 49.63
C PHE A 70 -1.11 17.11 48.31
N SER A 71 -1.34 18.42 48.36
CA SER A 71 -1.58 19.28 47.19
C SER A 71 -0.38 19.27 46.23
N GLU A 72 0.84 19.39 46.75
CA GLU A 72 2.06 19.31 45.95
C GLU A 72 2.21 17.95 45.25
N THR A 73 1.86 16.87 45.96
CA THR A 73 1.84 15.51 45.42
C THR A 73 0.78 15.34 44.33
N LEU A 74 -0.45 15.83 44.55
CA LEU A 74 -1.51 15.82 43.55
C LEU A 74 -1.13 16.63 42.32
N SER A 75 -0.55 17.82 42.49
CA SER A 75 -0.05 18.65 41.39
C SER A 75 0.97 17.91 40.54
N SER A 76 1.93 17.23 41.20
CA SER A 76 2.94 16.39 40.54
C SER A 76 2.30 15.25 39.73
N TYR A 77 1.30 14.55 40.30
CA TYR A 77 0.59 13.50 39.58
C TYR A 77 -0.21 14.04 38.39
N ARG A 78 -0.85 15.21 38.50
CA ARG A 78 -1.56 15.84 37.37
C ARG A 78 -0.62 16.08 36.20
N ILE A 79 0.58 16.61 36.43
CA ILE A 79 1.58 16.84 35.38
C ILE A 79 1.97 15.52 34.69
N VAL A 80 2.26 14.49 35.47
CA VAL A 80 2.64 13.17 34.92
C VAL A 80 1.52 12.58 34.07
N ILE A 81 0.27 12.63 34.55
CA ILE A 81 -0.90 12.14 33.80
C ILE A 81 -1.04 12.90 32.47
N ILE A 82 -0.86 14.22 32.47
CA ILE A 82 -0.96 15.05 31.27
C ILE A 82 0.11 14.66 30.25
N VAL A 83 1.37 14.52 30.69
CA VAL A 83 2.49 14.14 29.80
C VAL A 83 2.24 12.76 29.20
N LEU A 84 1.83 11.78 30.01
CA LEU A 84 1.52 10.43 29.54
C LEU A 84 0.35 10.42 28.55
N LEU A 85 -0.70 11.21 28.79
CA LEU A 85 -1.87 11.30 27.91
C LEU A 85 -1.50 11.92 26.56
N VAL A 86 -0.72 13.00 26.57
CA VAL A 86 -0.21 13.63 25.34
C VAL A 86 0.66 12.64 24.55
N PHE A 87 1.54 11.91 25.22
CA PHE A 87 2.42 10.93 24.58
C PHE A 87 1.63 9.76 23.97
N ALA A 88 0.67 9.21 24.72
CA ALA A 88 -0.20 8.14 24.24
C ALA A 88 -1.04 8.59 23.03
N THR A 89 -1.57 9.82 23.07
CA THR A 89 -2.34 10.41 21.96
C THR A 89 -1.47 10.59 20.72
N ALA A 90 -0.26 11.12 20.88
CA ALA A 90 0.69 11.29 19.78
C ALA A 90 1.10 9.95 19.16
N MET A 91 1.35 8.93 19.99
CA MET A 91 1.70 7.58 19.55
C MET A 91 0.57 6.93 18.75
N LEU A 92 -0.68 7.06 19.20
CA LEU A 92 -1.85 6.55 18.47
C LEU A 92 -2.02 7.25 17.11
N ILE A 93 -1.84 8.58 17.05
CA ILE A 93 -1.91 9.33 15.80
C ILE A 93 -0.81 8.86 14.84
N ALA A 94 0.43 8.72 15.31
CA ALA A 94 1.55 8.25 14.50
C ALA A 94 1.29 6.83 13.95
N ALA A 95 0.81 5.91 14.79
CA ALA A 95 0.47 4.55 14.38
C ALA A 95 -0.63 4.52 13.30
N LEU A 96 -1.66 5.36 13.43
CA LEU A 96 -2.73 5.48 12.44
C LEU A 96 -2.20 5.97 11.09
N VAL A 97 -1.36 7.02 11.10
CA VAL A 97 -0.72 7.54 9.88
C VAL A 97 0.14 6.48 9.21
N PHE A 98 0.95 5.74 9.97
CA PHE A 98 1.76 4.64 9.45
C PHE A 98 0.91 3.52 8.83
N LEU A 99 -0.15 3.08 9.50
CA LEU A 99 -1.04 2.05 8.98
C LEU A 99 -1.64 2.44 7.63
N ILE A 100 -2.11 3.68 7.52
CA ILE A 100 -2.68 4.22 6.28
C ILE A 100 -1.63 4.29 5.18
N MET A 101 -0.43 4.78 5.48
CA MET A 101 0.68 4.85 4.54
C MET A 101 1.01 3.45 4.00
N LEU A 102 1.07 2.46 4.88
CA LEU A 102 1.31 1.06 4.54
C LEU A 102 0.20 0.50 3.65
N VAL A 103 -1.08 0.70 4.01
CA VAL A 103 -2.21 0.26 3.18
C VAL A 103 -2.19 0.92 1.80
N SER A 104 -1.89 2.22 1.73
CA SER A 104 -1.76 2.94 0.45
C SER A 104 -0.63 2.39 -0.41
N TYR A 105 0.53 2.10 0.17
CA TYR A 105 1.63 1.47 -0.56
C TYR A 105 1.29 0.05 -0.99
N ASN A 106 0.65 -0.75 -0.14
CA ASN A 106 0.26 -2.12 -0.45
C ASN A 106 -0.76 -2.16 -1.62
N GLN A 107 -1.70 -1.21 -1.65
CA GLN A 107 -2.62 -1.06 -2.79
C GLN A 107 -1.94 -0.65 -4.09
N ARG A 108 -0.84 0.11 -4.03
CA ARG A 108 -0.02 0.43 -5.22
C ARG A 108 0.74 -0.80 -5.72
N MET A 109 1.29 -1.61 -4.81
CA MET A 109 1.95 -2.87 -5.16
C MET A 109 1.01 -3.84 -5.87
N ALA A 110 -0.22 -4.00 -5.37
CA ALA A 110 -1.22 -4.89 -6.02
C ALA A 110 -1.62 -4.44 -7.45
N GLN A 111 -1.51 -3.14 -7.77
CA GLN A 111 -1.73 -2.65 -9.14
C GLN A 111 -0.52 -2.92 -10.04
N ILE A 112 0.69 -2.85 -9.48
CA ILE A 112 1.93 -3.16 -10.20
C ILE A 112 1.98 -4.67 -10.48
N GLU A 113 1.52 -5.53 -9.58
CA GLU A 113 1.52 -6.98 -9.80
C GLU A 113 0.62 -7.43 -10.97
N ARG A 114 -0.47 -6.68 -11.25
CA ARG A 114 -1.35 -6.96 -12.40
C ARG A 114 -0.94 -6.30 -13.72
N VAL A 115 -0.03 -5.32 -13.67
CA VAL A 115 0.40 -4.53 -14.84
C VAL A 115 1.90 -4.73 -15.15
N GLY A 116 2.64 -5.34 -14.23
CA GLY A 116 4.09 -5.25 -14.13
C GLY A 116 4.86 -6.48 -14.57
N ILE A 117 4.45 -7.13 -15.66
CA ILE A 117 5.48 -7.64 -16.58
C ILE A 117 5.54 -6.64 -17.73
N GLN A 118 6.09 -5.47 -17.46
CA GLN A 118 6.58 -4.62 -18.53
C GLN A 118 7.79 -5.36 -19.11
N VAL A 119 7.67 -5.88 -20.33
CA VAL A 119 8.75 -6.61 -20.98
C VAL A 119 9.81 -5.59 -21.39
N ASN A 120 10.84 -5.43 -20.56
CA ASN A 120 11.95 -4.51 -20.77
C ASN A 120 13.02 -5.12 -21.67
N SER A 121 13.06 -6.45 -21.80
CA SER A 121 13.94 -7.15 -22.72
C SER A 121 13.29 -8.44 -23.23
N LEU A 122 13.40 -8.65 -24.54
CA LEU A 122 13.17 -9.94 -25.20
C LEU A 122 14.49 -10.35 -25.87
N LEU A 123 15.10 -11.42 -25.38
CA LEU A 123 16.27 -12.02 -26.02
C LEU A 123 15.91 -13.40 -26.55
N ILE A 124 16.09 -13.58 -27.84
CA ILE A 124 15.81 -14.82 -28.55
C ILE A 124 17.17 -15.49 -28.81
N SER A 125 17.45 -16.59 -28.11
CA SER A 125 18.66 -17.41 -28.35
C SER A 125 18.31 -18.61 -29.21
N ARG A 126 18.76 -18.60 -30.47
CA ARG A 126 18.49 -19.71 -31.41
C ARG A 126 19.28 -20.96 -31.07
N GLU A 127 20.52 -20.80 -30.60
CA GLU A 127 21.39 -21.92 -30.22
C GLU A 127 20.82 -22.72 -29.03
N GLU A 128 20.25 -22.01 -28.05
CA GLU A 128 19.71 -22.64 -26.84
C GLU A 128 18.21 -23.00 -26.95
N ASN A 129 17.55 -22.70 -28.08
CA ASN A 129 16.08 -22.78 -28.23
C ASN A 129 15.33 -22.16 -27.04
N THR A 130 15.85 -21.04 -26.53
CA THR A 130 15.39 -20.41 -25.30
C THR A 130 15.12 -18.93 -25.55
N VAL A 131 13.97 -18.46 -25.06
CA VAL A 131 13.59 -17.05 -25.11
C VAL A 131 13.66 -16.49 -23.70
N TYR A 132 14.44 -15.42 -23.53
CA TYR A 132 14.61 -14.73 -22.26
C TYR A 132 13.76 -13.46 -22.22
N LEU A 133 12.85 -13.40 -21.25
CA LEU A 133 11.98 -12.24 -20.99
C LEU A 133 12.34 -11.67 -19.62
N ASN A 134 12.84 -10.43 -19.57
CA ASN A 134 13.31 -9.84 -18.30
C ASN A 134 14.23 -10.78 -17.51
N ASN A 135 15.15 -11.45 -18.22
CA ASN A 135 16.09 -12.43 -17.66
C ASN A 135 15.49 -13.80 -17.25
N LEU A 136 14.19 -14.05 -17.50
CA LEU A 136 13.54 -15.35 -17.31
C LEU A 136 13.60 -16.16 -18.61
N GLY A 137 14.30 -17.30 -18.58
CA GLY A 137 14.45 -18.18 -19.76
C GLY A 137 13.31 -19.18 -19.90
N PHE A 138 12.68 -19.20 -21.08
CA PHE A 138 11.63 -20.13 -21.47
C PHE A 138 12.12 -21.00 -22.62
N LYS A 139 12.20 -22.31 -22.37
CA LYS A 139 12.61 -23.27 -23.39
C LYS A 139 11.44 -23.56 -24.32
N LEU A 140 11.63 -23.33 -25.61
CA LEU A 140 10.62 -23.54 -26.63
C LEU A 140 10.90 -24.82 -27.44
N THR A 141 9.85 -25.40 -28.01
CA THR A 141 10.00 -26.38 -29.10
C THR A 141 10.51 -25.69 -30.36
N ALA A 142 11.17 -26.43 -31.27
CA ALA A 142 11.66 -25.87 -32.54
C ALA A 142 10.56 -25.14 -33.34
N ALA A 143 9.36 -25.73 -33.42
CA ALA A 143 8.23 -25.12 -34.12
C ALA A 143 7.73 -23.82 -33.44
N ALA A 144 7.75 -23.77 -32.10
CA ALA A 144 7.40 -22.57 -31.35
C ALA A 144 8.48 -21.49 -31.49
N MET A 145 9.75 -21.89 -31.57
CA MET A 145 10.90 -21.02 -31.78
C MET A 145 10.87 -20.34 -33.16
N GLU A 146 10.51 -21.08 -34.22
CA GLU A 146 10.29 -20.51 -35.56
C GLU A 146 9.14 -19.50 -35.55
N THR A 147 8.02 -19.85 -34.91
CA THR A 147 6.85 -18.97 -34.80
C THR A 147 7.19 -17.68 -34.04
N MET A 148 7.95 -17.77 -32.95
CA MET A 148 8.43 -16.61 -32.20
C MET A 148 9.38 -15.75 -33.05
N SER A 149 10.27 -16.37 -33.83
CA SER A 149 11.22 -15.66 -34.67
C SER A 149 10.52 -14.85 -35.77
N VAL A 150 9.52 -15.44 -36.44
CA VAL A 150 8.72 -14.75 -37.46
C VAL A 150 7.94 -13.59 -36.86
N LEU A 151 7.35 -13.78 -35.68
CA LEU A 151 6.64 -12.70 -34.98
C LEU A 151 7.57 -11.59 -34.48
N ALA A 152 8.79 -11.94 -34.08
CA ALA A 152 9.80 -10.97 -33.64
C ALA A 152 10.29 -10.12 -34.81
N GLU A 153 10.56 -10.74 -35.95
CA GLU A 153 10.94 -10.05 -37.19
C GLU A 153 9.84 -9.07 -37.63
N ALA A 154 8.61 -9.57 -37.79
CA ALA A 154 7.46 -8.73 -38.14
C ALA A 154 7.25 -7.59 -37.12
N ARG A 155 7.53 -7.82 -35.84
CA ARG A 155 7.43 -6.77 -34.83
C ARG A 155 8.50 -5.69 -34.99
N MET A 156 9.73 -6.06 -35.35
CA MET A 156 10.80 -5.10 -35.65
C MET A 156 10.40 -4.18 -36.81
N ASP A 157 9.68 -4.73 -37.78
CA ASP A 157 9.13 -4.02 -38.96
C ASP A 157 7.77 -3.33 -38.70
N ASP A 158 7.24 -3.37 -37.47
CA ASP A 158 5.90 -2.86 -37.10
C ASP A 158 4.71 -3.52 -37.85
N ASP A 159 4.92 -4.72 -38.39
CA ASP A 159 3.95 -5.48 -39.18
C ASP A 159 3.03 -6.37 -38.33
N VAL A 160 1.79 -6.55 -38.82
CA VAL A 160 0.79 -7.47 -38.27
C VAL A 160 0.62 -8.61 -39.25
N LEU A 161 0.81 -9.85 -38.80
CA LEU A 161 0.71 -11.04 -39.66
C LEU A 161 -0.60 -11.80 -39.42
N SER A 162 -1.30 -12.15 -40.47
CA SER A 162 -2.41 -13.13 -40.44
C SER A 162 -1.89 -14.55 -40.18
N GLY A 163 -2.77 -15.47 -39.79
CA GLY A 163 -2.42 -16.87 -39.56
C GLY A 163 -1.87 -17.55 -40.81
N SER A 164 -2.44 -17.26 -41.97
CA SER A 164 -2.00 -17.75 -43.27
C SER A 164 -0.61 -17.22 -43.66
N GLU A 165 -0.30 -15.96 -43.38
CA GLU A 165 1.04 -15.37 -43.57
C GLU A 165 2.08 -15.99 -42.64
N ILE A 166 1.73 -16.19 -41.37
CA ILE A 166 2.60 -16.88 -40.40
C ILE A 166 2.94 -18.29 -40.89
N GLU A 167 1.94 -19.05 -41.35
CA GLU A 167 2.16 -20.40 -41.89
C GLU A 167 2.98 -20.35 -43.18
N GLY A 168 2.73 -19.39 -44.07
CA GLY A 168 3.50 -19.20 -45.31
C GLY A 168 4.98 -18.92 -45.04
N MET A 169 5.27 -18.00 -44.12
CA MET A 169 6.65 -17.66 -43.75
C MET A 169 7.40 -18.83 -43.10
N ILE A 170 6.73 -19.62 -42.25
CA ILE A 170 7.35 -20.77 -41.59
C ILE A 170 7.53 -21.95 -42.56
N SER A 171 6.54 -22.22 -43.41
CA SER A 171 6.54 -23.39 -44.31
C SER A 171 7.19 -23.13 -45.67
N GLY A 172 7.55 -21.89 -45.98
CA GLY A 172 8.11 -21.48 -47.28
C GLY A 172 7.09 -21.51 -48.43
N LYS A 173 5.80 -21.43 -48.11
CA LYS A 173 4.69 -21.45 -49.09
C LYS A 173 4.08 -20.06 -49.26
N ILE A 174 3.37 -19.86 -50.37
CA ILE A 174 2.60 -18.63 -50.60
C ILE A 174 1.42 -18.60 -49.61
N ALA A 175 1.15 -17.44 -49.00
CA ALA A 175 0.08 -17.29 -48.02
C ALA A 175 -1.30 -17.74 -48.53
N ALA A 176 -1.56 -17.63 -49.84
CA ALA A 176 -2.80 -18.08 -50.49
C ALA A 176 -3.01 -19.61 -50.43
N ASP A 177 -1.94 -20.39 -50.30
CA ASP A 177 -1.97 -21.85 -50.20
C ASP A 177 -1.94 -22.34 -48.75
N CYS A 178 -1.95 -21.41 -47.79
CA CYS A 178 -1.82 -21.69 -46.36
C CYS A 178 -3.17 -21.53 -45.65
N ASP A 179 -3.43 -22.43 -44.71
CA ASP A 179 -4.64 -22.38 -43.88
C ASP A 179 -4.44 -21.43 -42.68
N GLU A 180 -5.33 -20.44 -42.57
CA GLU A 180 -5.40 -19.52 -41.43
C GLU A 180 -5.53 -20.27 -40.08
N ALA A 181 -6.23 -21.40 -40.06
CA ALA A 181 -6.41 -22.22 -38.87
C ALA A 181 -5.11 -22.92 -38.42
N ALA A 182 -4.21 -23.24 -39.36
CA ALA A 182 -2.90 -23.80 -39.06
C ALA A 182 -2.02 -22.76 -38.33
N GLY A 183 -1.97 -21.53 -38.83
CA GLY A 183 -1.28 -20.41 -38.19
C GLY A 183 -1.86 -20.08 -36.80
N ALA A 184 -3.18 -20.02 -36.68
CA ALA A 184 -3.84 -19.82 -35.39
C ALA A 184 -3.49 -20.92 -34.36
N THR A 185 -3.32 -22.16 -34.82
CA THR A 185 -2.90 -23.30 -33.98
C THR A 185 -1.44 -23.15 -33.52
N ARG A 186 -0.53 -22.64 -34.36
CA ARG A 186 0.85 -22.35 -33.95
C ARG A 186 0.90 -21.26 -32.88
N ILE A 187 0.13 -20.18 -33.06
CA ILE A 187 0.00 -19.14 -32.03
C ILE A 187 -0.53 -19.71 -30.73
N LYS A 188 -1.56 -20.57 -30.80
CA LYS A 188 -2.11 -21.24 -29.60
C LYS A 188 -1.03 -22.07 -28.90
N ARG A 189 -0.28 -22.91 -29.62
CA ARG A 189 0.80 -23.72 -29.05
C ARG A 189 1.94 -22.88 -28.48
N LEU A 190 2.29 -21.78 -29.14
CA LEU A 190 3.29 -20.83 -28.64
C LEU A 190 2.83 -20.23 -27.30
N ARG A 191 1.57 -19.81 -27.20
CA ARG A 191 0.97 -19.32 -25.94
C ARG A 191 0.91 -20.41 -24.87
N ASP A 192 0.56 -21.64 -25.24
CA ASP A 192 0.51 -22.76 -24.30
C ASP A 192 1.92 -23.08 -23.75
N THR A 193 2.97 -22.91 -24.57
CA THR A 193 4.38 -23.12 -24.18
C THR A 193 4.91 -21.95 -23.34
N LEU A 194 4.54 -20.71 -23.64
CA LEU A 194 4.98 -19.50 -22.91
C LEU A 194 4.23 -19.29 -21.59
N GLY A 195 3.08 -19.93 -21.39
CA GLY A 195 2.60 -20.23 -20.05
C GLY A 195 1.09 -20.15 -19.81
N ASN A 196 0.65 -21.08 -18.95
CA ASN A 196 -0.62 -21.12 -18.21
C ASN A 196 -0.73 -20.05 -17.10
N GLN A 197 0.21 -19.11 -16.99
CA GLN A 197 0.23 -18.09 -15.95
C GLN A 197 0.74 -16.77 -16.54
N ILE A 198 -0.17 -15.88 -16.92
CA ILE A 198 0.04 -14.42 -16.97
C ILE A 198 0.90 -13.86 -18.14
N VAL A 199 1.89 -14.58 -18.69
CA VAL A 199 2.82 -14.05 -19.71
C VAL A 199 2.26 -14.09 -21.15
N SER A 200 1.41 -15.07 -21.49
CA SER A 200 0.98 -15.32 -22.87
C SER A 200 0.02 -14.31 -23.48
N GLU A 201 -0.79 -13.62 -22.66
CA GLU A 201 -1.66 -12.53 -23.15
C GLU A 201 -0.87 -11.23 -23.40
N LEU A 202 0.26 -11.06 -22.71
CA LEU A 202 1.10 -9.87 -22.80
C LEU A 202 2.08 -9.92 -23.97
N LEU A 203 2.40 -11.11 -24.50
CA LEU A 203 3.37 -11.25 -25.59
C LEU A 203 2.75 -11.24 -26.98
N VAL A 204 1.65 -11.96 -27.21
CA VAL A 204 1.04 -12.05 -28.56
C VAL A 204 -0.35 -11.44 -28.54
N LYS A 205 -0.49 -10.26 -29.14
CA LYS A 205 -1.76 -9.56 -29.30
C LYS A 205 -2.48 -10.06 -30.55
N ASN A 206 -3.74 -10.48 -30.38
CA ASN A 206 -4.65 -10.69 -31.52
C ASN A 206 -5.36 -9.37 -31.82
N ILE A 207 -5.23 -8.90 -33.05
CA ILE A 207 -5.96 -7.75 -33.56
C ILE A 207 -7.09 -8.28 -34.44
N ALA A 208 -8.33 -8.08 -33.98
CA ALA A 208 -9.51 -8.57 -34.66
C ALA A 208 -9.50 -8.16 -36.15
N ARG A 209 -9.64 -9.16 -37.03
CA ARG A 209 -9.64 -9.00 -38.50
C ARG A 209 -8.34 -8.49 -39.13
N ARG A 210 -7.22 -8.46 -38.39
CA ARG A 210 -5.89 -8.11 -38.94
C ARG A 210 -4.83 -9.18 -38.72
N GLY A 211 -4.91 -9.93 -37.62
CA GLY A 211 -3.97 -11.02 -37.35
C GLY A 211 -3.31 -10.91 -35.98
N TYR A 212 -2.04 -11.28 -35.90
CA TYR A 212 -1.25 -11.44 -34.69
C TYR A 212 0.01 -10.57 -34.75
N MET A 213 0.39 -10.01 -33.61
CA MET A 213 1.57 -9.16 -33.45
C MET A 213 2.12 -9.32 -32.03
N LEU A 214 3.43 -9.12 -31.82
CA LEU A 214 3.96 -9.07 -30.47
C LEU A 214 3.57 -7.77 -29.74
N ALA A 215 3.15 -7.85 -28.48
CA ALA A 215 2.70 -6.69 -27.70
C ALA A 215 3.84 -5.92 -26.99
N ILE A 216 5.10 -6.24 -27.31
CA ILE A 216 6.31 -5.62 -26.77
C ILE A 216 6.84 -4.51 -27.69
N ASP A 217 7.70 -3.62 -27.17
CA ASP A 217 8.36 -2.61 -28.01
C ASP A 217 9.45 -3.23 -28.90
N LYS A 218 9.61 -2.69 -30.11
CA LYS A 218 10.64 -3.16 -31.06
C LYS A 218 12.06 -2.91 -30.58
N ASP A 219 12.28 -1.84 -29.82
CA ASP A 219 13.61 -1.42 -29.33
C ASP A 219 14.19 -2.38 -28.28
N VAL A 220 13.36 -3.26 -27.70
CA VAL A 220 13.79 -4.21 -26.64
C VAL A 220 14.06 -5.62 -27.16
N ILE A 221 13.89 -5.87 -28.46
CA ILE A 221 14.07 -7.18 -29.09
C ILE A 221 15.54 -7.36 -29.50
N LYS A 222 16.16 -8.44 -29.04
CA LYS A 222 17.50 -8.87 -29.45
C LYS A 222 17.48 -10.33 -29.89
N VAL A 223 17.98 -10.59 -31.08
CA VAL A 223 18.13 -11.94 -31.62
C VAL A 223 19.61 -12.29 -31.62
N ILE A 224 19.97 -13.42 -31.01
CA ILE A 224 21.33 -13.95 -30.93
C ILE A 224 21.35 -15.38 -31.47
#